data_AF-A0A6I5H0P0-F1
#
_entry.id   AF-A0A6I5H0P0-F1
#
_cell.length_a   1.000
_cell.length_b   1.000
_cell.length_c   1.000
_cell.angle_alpha   90.00
_cell.angle_beta   90.00
_cell.angle_gamma   90.00
#
_symmetry.space_group_name_H-M   'P 1'
#
loop_
_entity.id
_entity.type
_entity.pdbx_description
1 polymer ?
#
loop_
_entity_poly.entity_id
_entity_poly.type
_entity_poly.pdbx_seq_one_letter_code
_entity_poly.pdbx_strand_id
1 'polypeptide(L)'
;MATIAGAVIALVGQHLVKRSEEKARIAQLLLEQCALVAASSADLQHRVWEEKALSLEGRVSDWDLSAQRLASARLRFLSKDQALLSALEEMNKAGQQFGSYWRRGHIDDPEYAARWSRYSEAIERFVAASGNAVRRRLTHS
;
A
#
# COMPACT_ATOMS: atom_id res chain seq x y z
N MET A 1 -1.96 -27.20 45.32
CA MET A 1 -0.74 -26.67 44.66
C MET A 1 -0.69 -27.03 43.18
N ALA A 2 -0.83 -28.31 42.78
CA ALA A 2 -0.80 -28.74 41.37
C ALA A 2 -1.89 -28.12 40.47
N THR A 3 -3.10 -27.93 40.97
CA THR A 3 -4.23 -27.30 40.23
C THR A 3 -4.02 -25.82 39.93
N ILE A 4 -3.36 -25.08 40.84
CA ILE A 4 -3.06 -23.65 40.65
C ILE A 4 -1.97 -23.48 39.58
N ALA A 5 -0.95 -24.33 39.59
CA ALA A 5 0.10 -24.33 38.58
C ALA A 5 -0.43 -24.66 37.17
N GLY A 6 -1.34 -25.64 37.05
CA GLY A 6 -1.98 -25.98 35.78
C GLY A 6 -2.84 -24.85 35.20
N ALA A 7 -3.57 -24.13 36.05
CA ALA A 7 -4.38 -22.99 35.62
C ALA A 7 -3.53 -21.81 35.10
N VAL A 8 -2.38 -21.52 35.73
CA VAL A 8 -1.45 -20.47 35.29
C VAL A 8 -0.82 -20.81 33.94
N ILE A 9 -0.38 -22.06 33.74
CA ILE A 9 0.19 -22.51 32.46
C ILE A 9 -0.86 -22.41 31.34
N ALA A 10 -2.10 -22.80 31.62
CA ALA A 10 -3.20 -22.69 30.65
C ALA A 10 -3.50 -21.23 30.27
N LEU A 11 -3.55 -20.32 31.26
CA LEU A 11 -3.76 -18.89 31.02
C LEU A 11 -2.63 -18.26 30.21
N VAL A 12 -1.38 -18.60 30.52
CA VAL A 12 -0.21 -18.13 29.76
C VAL A 12 -0.23 -18.70 28.34
N GLY A 13 -0.54 -19.99 28.17
CA GLY A 13 -0.67 -20.62 26.85
C GLY A 13 -1.77 -19.96 26.00
N GLN A 14 -2.96 -19.76 26.57
CA GLN A 14 -4.06 -19.06 25.89
C GLN A 14 -3.72 -17.61 25.55
N HIS A 15 -3.00 -16.91 26.44
CA HIS A 15 -2.55 -15.55 26.17
C HIS A 15 -1.52 -15.48 25.03
N LEU A 16 -0.58 -16.42 24.98
CA LEU A 16 0.42 -16.51 23.91
C LEU A 16 -0.23 -16.84 22.55
N VAL A 17 -1.20 -17.75 22.52
CA VAL A 17 -1.95 -18.11 21.31
C VAL A 17 -2.78 -16.93 20.81
N LYS A 18 -3.54 -16.26 21.68
CA LYS A 18 -4.31 -15.05 21.27
C LYS A 18 -3.39 -13.96 20.73
N ARG A 19 -2.21 -13.79 21.34
CA ARG A 19 -1.23 -12.79 20.91
C ARG A 19 -0.59 -13.14 19.56
N SER A 20 -0.37 -14.42 19.25
CA SER A 20 0.13 -14.82 17.93
C SER A 20 -0.93 -14.66 16.84
N GLU A 21 -2.19 -15.00 17.12
CA GLU A 21 -3.32 -14.78 16.22
C GLU A 21 -3.54 -13.29 15.91
N GLU A 22 -3.50 -12.44 16.93
CA GLU A 22 -3.64 -10.99 16.76
C GLU A 22 -2.48 -10.40 15.93
N LYS A 23 -1.24 -10.86 16.18
CA LYS A 23 -0.07 -10.48 15.37
C LYS A 23 -0.24 -10.90 13.90
N ALA A 24 -0.66 -12.14 13.64
CA ALA A 24 -0.89 -12.64 12.30
C ALA A 24 -1.98 -11.83 11.58
N ARG A 25 -3.07 -11.51 12.29
CA ARG A 25 -4.16 -10.69 11.76
C ARG A 25 -3.69 -9.27 11.39
N ILE A 26 -2.87 -8.63 12.23
CA ILE A 26 -2.33 -7.30 11.90
C ILE A 26 -1.39 -7.37 10.69
N ALA A 27 -0.56 -8.40 10.60
CA ALA A 27 0.34 -8.59 9.44
C ALA A 27 -0.46 -8.81 8.15
N GLN A 28 -1.54 -9.59 8.21
CA GLN A 28 -2.45 -9.80 7.09
C GLN A 28 -3.13 -8.49 6.67
N LEU A 29 -3.70 -7.74 7.60
CA LEU A 29 -4.32 -6.44 7.31
C LEU A 29 -3.32 -5.46 6.67
N LEU A 30 -2.09 -5.43 7.18
CA LEU A 30 -1.01 -4.62 6.61
C LEU A 30 -0.74 -5.00 5.14
N LEU A 31 -0.58 -6.30 4.87
CA LEU A 31 -0.38 -6.81 3.52
C LEU A 31 -1.53 -6.46 2.59
N GLU A 32 -2.78 -6.66 3.03
CA GLU A 32 -3.98 -6.34 2.26
C GLU A 32 -4.04 -4.86 1.89
N GLN A 33 -3.74 -3.95 2.82
CA GLN A 33 -3.73 -2.53 2.51
C GLN A 33 -2.58 -2.13 1.58
N CYS A 34 -1.39 -2.73 1.73
CA CYS A 34 -0.29 -2.53 0.78
C CYS A 34 -0.66 -3.00 -0.63
N ALA A 35 -1.28 -4.18 -0.75
CA ALA A 35 -1.73 -4.74 -2.02
C ALA A 35 -2.79 -3.87 -2.70
N LEU A 36 -3.77 -3.36 -1.96
CA LEU A 36 -4.79 -2.44 -2.48
C LEU A 36 -4.17 -1.17 -3.06
N VAL A 37 -3.20 -0.57 -2.36
CA VAL A 37 -2.51 0.65 -2.82
C VAL A 37 -1.67 0.37 -4.08
N ALA A 38 -0.97 -0.76 -4.13
CA ALA A 38 -0.17 -1.16 -5.29
C ALA A 38 -1.07 -1.46 -6.52
N ALA A 39 -2.14 -2.23 -6.32
CA ALA A 39 -3.09 -2.57 -7.38
C ALA A 39 -3.78 -1.32 -7.95
N SER A 40 -4.19 -0.39 -7.07
CA SER A 40 -4.75 0.89 -7.48
C SER A 40 -3.75 1.70 -8.32
N SER A 41 -2.48 1.74 -7.92
CA SER A 41 -1.45 2.44 -8.70
C SER A 41 -1.21 1.83 -10.08
N ALA A 42 -1.26 0.49 -10.18
CA ALA A 42 -1.19 -0.22 -11.46
C ALA A 42 -2.42 0.05 -12.34
N ASP A 43 -3.62 0.17 -11.75
CA ASP A 43 -4.85 0.52 -12.48
C ASP A 43 -4.75 1.92 -13.11
N LEU A 44 -4.18 2.91 -12.41
CA LEU A 44 -3.90 4.22 -13.02
C LEU A 44 -2.97 4.12 -14.23
N GLN A 45 -1.86 3.37 -14.10
CA GLN A 45 -0.91 3.17 -15.18
C GLN A 45 -1.57 2.51 -16.39
N HIS A 46 -2.45 1.52 -16.14
CA HIS A 46 -3.20 0.85 -17.19
C HIS A 46 -4.20 1.79 -17.88
N ARG A 47 -4.97 2.57 -17.10
CA ARG A 47 -5.91 3.57 -17.64
C ARG A 47 -5.20 4.61 -18.49
N VAL A 48 -4.05 5.13 -18.06
CA VAL A 48 -3.26 6.06 -18.89
C VAL A 48 -2.81 5.39 -20.18
N TRP A 49 -2.38 4.13 -20.13
CA TRP A 49 -2.05 3.39 -21.34
C TRP A 49 -3.28 3.22 -22.25
N GLU A 50 -4.47 2.91 -21.72
CA GLU A 50 -5.72 2.83 -22.48
C GLU A 50 -6.02 4.15 -23.19
N GLU A 51 -5.93 5.28 -22.49
CA GLU A 51 -6.16 6.60 -23.10
C GLU A 51 -5.12 6.92 -24.18
N LYS A 52 -3.83 6.64 -23.91
CA LYS A 52 -2.72 6.97 -24.83
C LYS A 52 -2.68 6.08 -26.08
N ALA A 53 -2.83 4.78 -25.89
CA ALA A 53 -2.62 3.78 -26.95
C ALA A 53 -3.90 3.44 -27.71
N LEU A 54 -5.06 3.52 -27.05
CA LEU A 54 -6.35 3.11 -27.61
C LEU A 54 -7.30 4.28 -27.85
N SER A 55 -6.90 5.52 -27.53
CA SER A 55 -7.75 6.72 -27.62
C SER A 55 -9.07 6.60 -26.83
N LEU A 56 -9.06 5.81 -25.75
CA LEU A 56 -10.21 5.69 -24.86
C LEU A 56 -10.22 6.89 -23.90
N GLU A 57 -11.16 7.81 -24.08
CA GLU A 57 -11.22 9.02 -23.25
C GLU A 57 -11.85 8.76 -21.87
N GLY A 58 -11.47 9.56 -20.87
CA GLY A 58 -12.13 9.63 -19.57
C GLY A 58 -11.81 8.48 -18.58
N ARG A 59 -10.95 7.53 -18.96
CA ARG A 59 -10.54 6.40 -18.10
C ARG A 59 -9.90 6.86 -16.80
N VAL A 60 -9.07 7.90 -16.86
CA VAL A 60 -8.36 8.48 -15.71
C VAL A 60 -9.24 9.47 -14.95
N SER A 61 -10.16 10.18 -15.62
CA SER A 61 -11.11 11.08 -14.93
C SER A 61 -12.14 10.31 -14.11
N ASP A 62 -12.56 9.14 -14.61
CA ASP A 62 -13.59 8.30 -14.00
C ASP A 62 -13.02 7.36 -12.93
N TRP A 63 -11.71 7.45 -12.68
CA TRP A 63 -11.04 6.58 -11.75
C TRP A 63 -11.37 6.92 -10.29
N ASP A 64 -11.96 5.96 -9.59
CA ASP A 64 -12.27 6.10 -8.17
C ASP A 64 -11.03 5.88 -7.29
N LEU A 65 -10.59 6.97 -6.65
CA LEU A 65 -9.48 7.01 -5.72
C LEU A 65 -9.87 6.67 -4.27
N SER A 66 -11.15 6.48 -3.97
CA SER A 66 -11.66 6.34 -2.60
C SER A 66 -11.02 5.15 -1.87
N ALA A 67 -10.92 4.00 -2.54
CA ALA A 67 -10.32 2.78 -1.99
C ALA A 67 -8.83 2.97 -1.68
N GLN A 68 -8.06 3.59 -2.58
CA GLN A 68 -6.64 3.88 -2.35
C GLN A 68 -6.43 4.85 -1.19
N ARG A 69 -7.26 5.90 -1.09
CA ARG A 69 -7.20 6.88 0.01
C ARG A 69 -7.48 6.21 1.35
N LEU A 70 -8.50 5.36 1.41
CA LEU A 70 -8.83 4.61 2.61
C LEU A 70 -7.71 3.63 3.00
N ALA A 71 -7.19 2.87 2.04
CA ALA A 71 -6.07 1.95 2.29
C ALA A 71 -4.81 2.70 2.77
N SER A 72 -4.50 3.86 2.17
CA SER A 72 -3.39 4.72 2.58
C SER A 72 -3.57 5.27 4.01
N ALA A 73 -4.80 5.58 4.42
CA ALA A 73 -5.09 5.99 5.80
C ALA A 73 -4.92 4.81 6.77
N ARG A 74 -5.44 3.62 6.41
CA ARG A 74 -5.30 2.39 7.20
C ARG A 74 -3.83 2.00 7.40
N LEU A 75 -2.98 2.16 6.38
CA LEU A 75 -1.54 1.91 6.51
C LEU A 75 -0.88 2.77 7.61
N ARG A 76 -1.30 4.02 7.77
CA ARG A 76 -0.81 4.92 8.83
C ARG A 76 -1.23 4.49 10.23
N PHE A 77 -2.36 3.78 10.36
CA PHE A 77 -2.78 3.17 11.63
C PHE A 77 -2.08 1.84 11.91
N LEU A 78 -1.86 1.05 10.86
CA LEU A 78 -1.32 -0.32 10.97
C LEU A 78 0.21 -0.37 11.12
N SER A 79 0.93 0.66 10.69
CA SER A 79 2.39 0.67 10.67
C SER A 79 3.01 1.96 11.18
N LYS A 80 4.13 1.83 11.90
CA LYS A 80 5.04 2.92 12.27
C LYS A 80 6.36 2.86 11.49
N ASP A 81 6.44 1.97 10.51
CA ASP A 81 7.63 1.77 9.69
C ASP A 81 7.87 2.99 8.80
N GLN A 82 8.90 3.79 9.12
CA GLN A 82 9.17 5.05 8.43
C GLN A 82 9.48 4.83 6.94
N ALA A 83 10.16 3.74 6.58
CA ALA A 83 10.46 3.47 5.18
C ALA A 83 9.17 3.22 4.38
N LEU A 84 8.22 2.47 4.95
CA LEU A 84 6.90 2.26 4.34
C LEU A 84 6.12 3.57 4.21
N LEU A 85 6.04 4.35 5.30
CA LEU A 85 5.23 5.57 5.31
C LEU A 85 5.78 6.65 4.37
N SER A 86 7.10 6.83 4.32
CA SER A 86 7.75 7.73 3.37
C SER A 86 7.53 7.30 1.93
N ALA A 87 7.70 6.00 1.62
CA ALA A 87 7.46 5.50 0.27
C ALA A 87 5.99 5.66 -0.16
N LEU A 88 5.03 5.45 0.76
CA LEU A 88 3.61 5.69 0.53
C LEU A 88 3.33 7.18 0.21
N GLU A 89 3.97 8.10 0.93
CA GLU A 89 3.80 9.54 0.72
C GLU A 89 4.41 9.98 -0.62
N GLU A 90 5.62 9.53 -0.94
CA GLU A 90 6.27 9.81 -2.22
C GLU A 90 5.44 9.30 -3.40
N MET A 91 4.95 8.06 -3.32
CA MET A 91 4.12 7.46 -4.36
C MET A 91 2.80 8.21 -4.54
N ASN A 92 2.11 8.57 -3.45
CA ASN A 92 0.88 9.35 -3.55
C ASN A 92 1.11 10.74 -4.14
N LYS A 93 2.21 11.42 -3.77
CA LYS A 93 2.57 12.72 -4.33
C LYS A 93 2.91 12.62 -5.82
N ALA A 94 3.70 11.63 -6.22
CA ALA A 94 4.05 11.41 -7.62
C ALA A 94 2.81 11.06 -8.46
N GLY A 95 1.94 10.19 -7.95
CA GLY A 95 0.68 9.81 -8.61
C GLY A 95 -0.29 10.99 -8.76
N GLN A 96 -0.41 11.84 -7.73
CA GLN A 96 -1.23 13.06 -7.81
C GLN A 96 -0.69 14.03 -8.88
N GLN A 97 0.62 14.24 -8.90
CA GLN A 97 1.27 15.12 -9.88
C GLN A 97 1.08 14.58 -11.31
N PHE A 98 1.26 13.27 -11.49
CA PHE A 98 1.09 12.61 -12.77
C PHE A 98 -0.38 12.62 -13.25
N GLY A 99 -1.32 12.19 -12.42
CA GLY A 99 -2.75 12.18 -12.77
C GLY A 99 -3.35 13.57 -12.95
N SER A 100 -2.82 14.60 -12.27
CA SER A 100 -3.20 16.00 -12.51
C SER A 100 -2.63 16.52 -13.84
N TYR A 101 -1.39 16.16 -14.17
CA TYR A 101 -0.78 16.48 -15.44
C TYR A 101 -1.56 15.86 -16.61
N TRP A 102 -1.86 14.57 -16.51
CA TRP A 102 -2.62 13.83 -17.51
C TRP A 102 -3.99 14.45 -17.82
N ARG A 103 -4.78 14.75 -16.77
CA ARG A 103 -6.14 15.33 -16.91
C ARG A 103 -6.18 16.74 -17.50
N ARG A 104 -5.06 17.46 -17.59
CA ARG A 104 -5.01 18.79 -18.21
C ARG A 104 -4.93 18.75 -19.74
N GLY A 105 -4.76 17.56 -20.34
CA GLY A 105 -4.88 17.33 -21.79
C GLY A 105 -3.77 17.91 -22.67
N HIS A 106 -2.96 18.85 -22.19
CA HIS A 106 -1.74 19.32 -22.88
C HIS A 106 -0.56 18.44 -22.47
N ILE A 107 -0.41 17.30 -23.15
CA ILE A 107 0.67 16.35 -22.90
C ILE A 107 1.88 16.72 -23.75
N ASP A 108 2.89 17.27 -23.09
CA ASP A 108 4.26 17.33 -23.59
C ASP A 108 4.99 16.00 -23.30
N ASP A 109 5.64 15.42 -24.32
CA ASP A 109 6.22 14.07 -24.26
C ASP A 109 7.41 13.96 -23.28
N PRO A 110 8.36 14.91 -23.23
CA PRO A 110 9.40 14.94 -22.20
C PRO A 110 8.87 15.06 -20.77
N GLU A 111 7.92 15.97 -20.52
CA GLU A 111 7.29 16.11 -19.20
C GLU A 111 6.49 14.86 -18.81
N TYR A 112 5.78 14.25 -19.77
CA TYR A 112 5.10 12.97 -19.57
C TYR A 112 6.09 11.89 -19.14
N ALA A 113 7.17 11.70 -19.91
CA ALA A 113 8.16 10.67 -19.65
C ALA A 113 8.81 10.84 -18.27
N ALA A 114 9.16 12.07 -17.89
CA ALA A 114 9.73 12.37 -16.59
C ALA A 114 8.76 12.07 -15.43
N ARG A 115 7.47 12.44 -15.56
CA ARG A 115 6.47 12.18 -14.52
C ARG A 115 6.11 10.70 -14.43
N TRP A 116 6.01 10.02 -15.57
CA TRP A 116 5.80 8.58 -15.65
C TRP A 116 6.92 7.81 -14.96
N SER A 117 8.18 8.11 -15.31
CA SER A 117 9.37 7.52 -14.69
C SER A 117 9.36 7.73 -13.19
N ARG A 118 9.18 8.98 -12.73
CA ARG A 118 9.12 9.29 -11.28
C ARG A 118 8.02 8.53 -10.55
N TYR A 119 6.83 8.42 -11.15
CA TYR A 119 5.72 7.70 -10.52
C TYR A 119 5.99 6.19 -10.47
N SER A 120 6.53 5.63 -11.56
CA SER A 120 6.87 4.20 -11.65
C SER A 120 7.93 3.82 -10.61
N GLU A 121 9.00 4.62 -10.48
CA GLU A 121 10.01 4.43 -9.43
C GLU A 121 9.42 4.50 -8.03
N ALA A 122 8.48 5.43 -7.78
CA ALA A 122 7.85 5.57 -6.48
C ALA A 122 6.96 4.36 -6.14
N ILE A 123 6.28 3.76 -7.12
CA ILE A 123 5.54 2.50 -6.95
C ILE A 123 6.50 1.38 -6.56
N GLU A 124 7.61 1.21 -7.27
CA GLU A 124 8.60 0.17 -6.98
C GLU A 124 9.17 0.30 -5.56
N ARG A 125 9.53 1.53 -5.15
CA ARG A 125 9.99 1.82 -3.78
C ARG A 125 8.92 1.47 -2.75
N PHE A 126 7.65 1.81 -3.01
CA PHE A 126 6.54 1.46 -2.13
C PHE A 126 6.33 -0.04 -2.00
N VAL A 127 6.38 -0.79 -3.11
CA VAL A 127 6.25 -2.26 -3.11
C VAL A 127 7.41 -2.90 -2.32
N ALA A 128 8.64 -2.45 -2.56
CA ALA A 128 9.81 -2.94 -1.82
C ALA A 128 9.72 -2.65 -0.31
N ALA A 129 9.33 -1.41 0.06
CA ALA A 129 9.15 -1.02 1.46
C ALA A 129 8.02 -1.81 2.13
N SER A 130 6.93 -2.08 1.41
CA SER A 130 5.81 -2.91 1.86
C SER A 130 6.24 -4.35 2.14
N GLY A 131 6.96 -4.98 1.22
CA GLY A 131 7.48 -6.34 1.42
C GLY A 131 8.39 -6.45 2.64
N ASN A 132 9.26 -5.45 2.84
CA ASN A 132 10.14 -5.39 4.01
C ASN A 132 9.36 -5.17 5.32
N ALA A 133 8.38 -4.27 5.34
CA ALA A 133 7.56 -4.01 6.52
C ALA A 133 6.72 -5.23 6.93
N VAL A 134 6.08 -5.90 5.96
CA VAL A 134 5.34 -7.14 6.19
C VAL A 134 6.26 -8.24 6.69
N ARG A 135 7.43 -8.44 6.04
CA ARG A 135 8.41 -9.45 6.48
C ARG A 135 8.87 -9.20 7.91
N ARG A 136 9.28 -7.97 8.25
CA ARG A 136 9.66 -7.60 9.62
C ARG A 136 8.57 -7.92 10.62
N ARG A 137 7.30 -7.65 10.27
CA ARG A 137 6.17 -7.93 11.15
C ARG A 137 5.94 -9.43 11.37
N LEU A 138 6.24 -10.26 10.38
CA LEU A 138 6.16 -11.72 10.47
C LEU A 138 7.38 -12.32 11.20
N THR A 139 8.58 -11.77 11.03
CA THR A 139 9.83 -12.34 11.57
C THR A 139 10.20 -11.84 12.97
N HIS A 140 9.81 -10.62 13.36
CA HIS A 140 9.98 -10.14 14.74
C HIS A 140 8.85 -10.63 15.67
N SER A 141 8.43 -11.88 15.47
CA SER A 141 7.41 -12.60 16.24
C SER A 141 7.94 -13.00 17.61
#